data_AF-A0A376VIT9-F1
#
_entry.id   AF-A0A376VIT9-F1
#
_cell.length_a   1.000
_cell.length_b   1.000
_cell.length_c   1.000
_cell.angle_alpha   90.00
_cell.angle_beta   90.00
_cell.angle_gamma   90.00
#
_symmetry.space_group_name_H-M   'P 1'
#
loop_
_entity.id
_entity.type
_entity.pdbx_description
1 polymer ?
#
loop_
_entity_poly.entity_id
_entity_poly.type
_entity_poly.pdbx_seq_one_letter_code
_entity_poly.pdbx_strand_id
1 'polypeptide(L)'
;MHYLGIPTTRALSIVTSESPVYRETVEPGAMLMRVAPSHLRFGHFEHFYYRREPEKVRQLADFAIRHYWSHLADDEDKYRLWFIDVVARTASLIAPMADGRLCSWGDEYRQHVAAGTDA
;
A
#
# COMPACT_ATOMS: atom_id res chain seq x y z
N MET A 1 -0.91 -11.84 1.48
CA MET A 1 -1.83 -10.74 1.84
C MET A 1 -3.11 -10.72 1.02
N HIS A 2 -3.05 -10.63 -0.31
CA HIS A 2 -4.27 -10.58 -1.13
C HIS A 2 -5.21 -11.78 -0.91
N TYR A 3 -4.66 -12.99 -0.87
CA TYR A 3 -5.42 -14.23 -0.60
C TYR A 3 -5.97 -14.35 0.83
N LEU A 4 -5.49 -13.53 1.77
CA LEU A 4 -6.04 -13.45 3.14
C LEU A 4 -7.21 -12.45 3.24
N GLY A 5 -7.64 -11.86 2.12
CA GLY A 5 -8.66 -10.82 2.10
C GLY A 5 -8.18 -9.45 2.59
N ILE A 6 -6.89 -9.29 2.89
CA ILE A 6 -6.33 -8.02 3.36
C ILE A 6 -5.97 -7.14 2.16
N PRO A 7 -6.49 -5.90 2.07
CA PRO A 7 -6.15 -4.98 0.99
C PRO A 7 -4.64 -4.75 0.91
N THR A 8 -4.04 -5.07 -0.25
CA THR A 8 -2.59 -4.97 -0.44
C THR A 8 -2.27 -4.68 -1.90
N THR A 9 -1.09 -4.12 -2.15
CA THR A 9 -0.54 -4.01 -3.51
C THR A 9 -0.15 -5.40 -4.02
N ARG A 10 -0.31 -5.65 -5.33
CA ARG A 10 0.02 -6.94 -5.94
C ARG A 10 1.43 -6.95 -6.51
N ALA A 11 2.14 -8.05 -6.32
CA ALA A 11 3.38 -8.35 -7.01
C ALA A 11 3.04 -9.05 -8.33
N LEU A 12 3.50 -8.51 -9.46
CA LEU A 12 3.22 -9.07 -10.79
C LEU A 12 4.39 -9.91 -11.31
N SER A 13 5.62 -9.40 -11.24
CA SER A 13 6.81 -10.13 -11.66
C SER A 13 8.04 -9.68 -10.90
N ILE A 14 9.04 -10.57 -10.84
CA ILE A 14 10.36 -10.31 -10.29
C ILE A 14 11.38 -10.60 -11.38
N VAL A 15 12.30 -9.67 -11.61
CA VAL A 15 13.41 -9.83 -12.56
C VAL A 15 14.71 -9.70 -11.78
N THR A 16 15.60 -10.66 -11.93
CA THR A 16 16.94 -10.66 -11.32
C THR A 16 18.00 -10.25 -12.34
N SER A 17 19.14 -9.78 -11.85
CA SER A 17 20.29 -9.32 -12.60
C SER A 17 21.57 -9.74 -11.89
N GLU A 18 22.64 -9.96 -12.66
CA GLU A 18 24.00 -10.18 -12.13
C GLU A 18 24.66 -8.87 -11.66
N SER A 19 23.97 -7.73 -11.77
CA SER A 19 24.46 -6.46 -11.24
C SER A 19 24.65 -6.53 -9.72
N PRO A 20 25.86 -6.32 -9.19
CA PRO A 20 26.10 -6.40 -7.74
C PRO A 20 25.48 -5.19 -7.03
N VAL A 21 24.72 -5.46 -5.97
CA VAL A 21 24.17 -4.45 -5.05
C VAL A 21 24.82 -4.65 -3.68
N TYR A 22 25.42 -3.58 -3.17
CA TYR A 22 26.14 -3.61 -1.89
C TYR A 22 25.20 -3.26 -0.74
N ARG A 23 25.01 -4.19 0.19
CA ARG A 23 24.35 -4.00 1.49
C ARG A 23 25.23 -4.60 2.60
N GLU A 24 24.66 -5.34 3.54
CA GLU A 24 25.43 -6.15 4.50
C GLU A 24 26.28 -7.22 3.79
N THR A 25 25.75 -7.79 2.69
CA THR A 25 26.49 -8.67 1.76
C THR A 25 26.29 -8.20 0.31
N VAL A 26 27.09 -8.73 -0.63
CA VAL A 26 26.91 -8.46 -2.05
C VAL A 26 25.79 -9.35 -2.57
N GLU A 27 24.70 -8.73 -3.01
CA GLU A 27 23.50 -9.43 -3.49
C GLU A 27 23.25 -9.12 -4.98
N PRO A 28 22.64 -10.05 -5.74
CA PRO A 28 22.21 -9.76 -7.10
C PRO A 28 21.08 -8.72 -7.10
N GLY A 29 21.18 -7.74 -7.98
CA GLY A 29 20.14 -6.74 -8.16
C GLY A 29 18.84 -7.37 -8.65
N ALA A 30 17.71 -6.98 -8.04
CA ALA A 30 16.40 -7.44 -8.45
C ALA A 30 15.40 -6.28 -8.58
N MET A 31 14.45 -6.42 -9.49
CA MET A 31 13.34 -5.49 -9.70
C MET A 31 12.02 -6.21 -9.48
N LEU A 32 11.13 -5.61 -8.70
CA LEU A 32 9.78 -6.08 -8.44
C LEU A 32 8.77 -5.16 -9.14
N MET A 33 7.98 -5.72 -10.06
CA MET A 33 6.85 -5.00 -10.64
C MET A 33 5.66 -5.04 -9.70
N ARG A 34 5.31 -3.88 -9.14
CA ARG A 34 4.19 -3.70 -8.21
C ARG A 34 3.00 -3.05 -8.90
N VAL A 35 1.82 -3.63 -8.72
CA VAL A 35 0.56 -3.15 -9.28
C VAL A 35 -0.40 -2.74 -8.15
N ALA A 36 -0.98 -1.56 -8.27
CA ALA A 36 -1.96 -1.02 -7.33
C ALA A 36 -2.94 -0.09 -8.07
N PRO A 37 -4.19 0.05 -7.61
CA PRO A 37 -5.12 1.04 -8.15
C PRO A 37 -4.58 2.47 -8.03
N SER A 38 -3.84 2.74 -6.94
CA SER A 38 -3.17 4.01 -6.68
C SER A 38 -1.87 3.81 -5.93
N HIS A 39 -0.95 4.76 -6.09
CA HIS A 39 0.23 4.91 -5.24
C HIS A 39 0.15 6.13 -4.33
N LEU A 40 -1.06 6.72 -4.16
CA LEU A 40 -1.29 7.80 -3.21
C LEU A 40 -0.94 7.38 -1.77
N ARG A 41 -0.37 8.31 -1.01
CA ARG A 41 0.10 8.14 0.38
C ARG A 41 -0.19 9.44 1.12
N PHE A 42 -0.31 9.37 2.45
CA PHE A 42 -0.46 10.56 3.30
C PHE A 42 0.69 11.56 3.09
N GLY A 43 1.92 11.06 2.90
CA GLY A 43 3.10 11.87 2.60
C GLY A 43 2.98 12.76 1.35
N HIS A 44 2.13 12.42 0.37
CA HIS A 44 1.90 13.31 -0.78
C HIS A 44 1.16 14.58 -0.35
N PHE A 45 0.21 14.48 0.57
CA PHE A 45 -0.51 15.63 1.11
C PHE A 45 0.39 16.45 2.04
N GLU A 46 1.14 15.78 2.92
CA GLU A 46 2.09 16.41 3.84
C GLU A 46 3.18 17.20 3.08
N HIS A 47 3.70 16.64 1.99
CA HIS A 47 4.72 17.31 1.15
C HIS A 47 4.27 18.69 0.66
N PHE A 48 3.04 18.82 0.16
CA PHE A 48 2.50 20.10 -0.30
C PHE A 48 2.06 21.00 0.85
N TYR A 49 1.57 20.42 1.94
CA TYR A 49 1.19 21.16 3.14
C TYR A 49 2.40 21.87 3.77
N TYR A 50 3.52 21.17 3.98
CA TYR A 50 4.74 21.76 4.55
C TYR A 50 5.40 22.78 3.62
N ARG A 51 5.16 22.69 2.31
CA ARG A 51 5.56 23.69 1.32
C ARG A 51 4.64 24.91 1.25
N ARG A 52 3.58 24.95 2.07
CA ARG A 52 2.56 26.02 2.08
C ARG A 52 1.89 26.19 0.72
N GLU A 53 1.64 25.08 0.00
CA GLU A 53 0.94 25.06 -1.29
C GLU A 53 -0.47 24.43 -1.14
N PRO A 54 -1.43 25.10 -0.46
CA PRO A 54 -2.74 24.53 -0.16
C PRO A 54 -3.57 24.21 -1.42
N GLU A 55 -3.36 24.97 -2.50
CA GLU A 55 -4.02 24.71 -3.79
C GLU A 55 -3.65 23.34 -4.36
N LYS A 56 -2.39 22.91 -4.21
CA LYS A 56 -1.95 21.59 -4.67
C LYS A 56 -2.47 20.47 -3.78
N VAL A 57 -2.60 20.72 -2.47
CA VAL A 57 -3.26 19.79 -1.54
C VAL A 57 -4.71 19.58 -1.97
N ARG A 58 -5.43 20.66 -2.27
CA ARG A 58 -6.81 20.59 -2.76
C ARG A 58 -6.91 19.88 -4.10
N GLN A 59 -6.02 20.19 -5.04
CA GLN A 59 -5.95 19.52 -6.34
C GLN A 59 -5.73 18.00 -6.20
N LEU A 60 -4.85 17.59 -5.28
CA LEU A 60 -4.60 16.17 -5.01
C LEU A 60 -5.81 15.49 -4.39
N ALA A 61 -6.52 16.17 -3.47
CA ALA A 61 -7.76 15.68 -2.89
C ALA A 61 -8.86 15.55 -3.95
N ASP A 62 -9.04 16.55 -4.81
CA ASP A 62 -10.00 16.50 -5.91
C ASP A 62 -9.66 15.41 -6.93
N PHE A 63 -8.38 15.15 -7.19
CA PHE A 63 -7.95 14.01 -8.00
C PHE A 63 -8.31 12.68 -7.33
N ALA A 64 -8.03 12.53 -6.03
CA ALA A 64 -8.34 11.32 -5.29
C ALA A 64 -9.86 11.04 -5.27
N ILE A 65 -10.67 12.06 -4.99
CA ILE A 65 -12.13 11.94 -4.95
C ILE A 65 -12.66 11.55 -6.34
N ARG A 66 -12.26 12.25 -7.41
CA ARG A 66 -12.77 11.96 -8.76
C ARG A 66 -12.48 10.54 -9.23
N HIS A 67 -11.31 9.98 -8.93
CA HIS A 67 -10.91 8.67 -9.45
C HIS A 67 -11.24 7.49 -8.55
N TYR A 68 -11.21 7.65 -7.22
CA TYR A 68 -11.39 6.55 -6.26
C TYR A 68 -12.69 6.66 -5.44
N TRP A 69 -13.27 7.85 -5.34
CA TRP A 69 -14.54 8.13 -4.64
C TRP A 69 -15.49 8.94 -5.53
N SER A 70 -15.68 8.49 -6.78
CA SER A 70 -16.50 9.23 -7.76
C SER A 70 -17.93 9.48 -7.30
N HIS A 71 -18.46 8.65 -6.40
CA HIS A 71 -19.78 8.79 -5.79
C HIS A 71 -19.91 9.97 -4.82
N LEU A 72 -18.78 10.52 -4.32
CA LEU A 72 -18.77 11.69 -3.42
C LEU A 72 -18.46 12.99 -4.17
N ALA A 73 -18.25 12.96 -5.49
CA ALA A 73 -17.73 14.11 -6.22
C ALA A 73 -18.69 15.31 -6.24
N ASP A 74 -19.99 15.05 -6.21
CA ASP A 74 -21.07 16.04 -6.32
C ASP A 74 -21.64 16.48 -4.95
N ASP A 75 -21.15 15.92 -3.84
CA ASP A 75 -21.58 16.30 -2.50
C ASP A 75 -20.90 17.60 -2.03
N GLU A 76 -21.64 18.48 -1.33
CA GLU A 76 -21.09 19.70 -0.72
C GLU A 76 -20.04 19.36 0.35
N ASP A 77 -20.26 18.28 1.11
CA ASP A 77 -19.40 17.80 2.18
C ASP A 77 -18.34 16.78 1.72
N LYS A 78 -18.04 16.71 0.41
CA LYS A 78 -17.18 15.68 -0.19
C LYS A 78 -15.86 15.44 0.52
N TYR A 79 -15.18 16.48 0.99
CA TYR A 79 -13.88 16.35 1.66
C TYR A 79 -14.01 15.73 3.05
N ARG A 80 -15.08 16.06 3.78
CA ARG A 80 -15.38 15.50 5.10
C ARG A 80 -15.77 14.03 4.98
N LEU A 81 -16.67 13.71 4.06
CA LEU A 81 -17.11 12.34 3.79
C LEU A 81 -15.94 11.47 3.31
N TRP A 82 -15.12 11.99 2.40
CA TRP A 82 -13.91 11.33 1.94
C TRP A 82 -12.94 11.04 3.09
N PHE A 83 -12.68 12.01 3.96
CA PHE A 83 -11.77 11.80 5.09
C PHE A 83 -12.30 10.77 6.09
N ILE A 84 -13.60 10.77 6.38
CA ILE A 84 -14.24 9.75 7.22
C ILE A 84 -14.05 8.36 6.62
N ASP A 85 -14.25 8.19 5.31
CA ASP A 85 -14.06 6.90 4.66
C ASP A 85 -12.58 6.46 4.62
N VAL A 86 -11.64 7.40 4.45
CA VAL A 86 -10.20 7.11 4.56
C VAL A 86 -9.87 6.56 5.94
N VAL A 87 -10.35 7.21 7.02
CA VAL A 87 -10.15 6.74 8.39
C VAL A 87 -10.77 5.35 8.60
N ALA A 88 -11.99 5.14 8.12
CA ALA A 88 -12.68 3.85 8.21
C ALA A 88 -11.89 2.74 7.50
N ARG A 89 -11.41 2.98 6.27
CA ARG A 89 -10.59 2.01 5.51
C ARG A 89 -9.26 1.72 6.21
N THR A 90 -8.61 2.72 6.78
CA THR A 90 -7.37 2.52 7.56
C THR A 90 -7.64 1.70 8.81
N ALA A 91 -8.74 1.94 9.51
CA ALA A 91 -9.14 1.13 10.67
C ALA A 91 -9.40 -0.34 10.27
N SER A 92 -10.13 -0.58 9.18
CA SER A 92 -10.36 -1.93 8.65
C SER A 92 -9.09 -2.61 8.16
N LEU A 93 -8.09 -1.85 7.70
CA LEU A 93 -6.79 -2.38 7.30
C LEU A 93 -5.95 -2.81 8.52
N ILE A 94 -5.97 -2.03 9.60
CA ILE A 94 -5.17 -2.30 10.81
C ILE A 94 -5.79 -3.43 11.64
N ALA A 95 -7.11 -3.56 11.68
CA ALA A 95 -7.78 -4.56 12.54
C ALA A 95 -7.27 -6.01 12.32
N PRO A 96 -7.15 -6.54 11.09
CA PRO A 96 -6.58 -7.88 10.86
C PRO A 96 -5.08 -7.98 11.21
N MET A 97 -4.34 -6.87 11.17
CA MET A 97 -2.91 -6.85 11.52
C MET A 97 -2.73 -6.89 13.04
N ALA A 98 -3.58 -6.18 13.77
CA ALA A 98 -3.57 -6.14 15.24
C ALA A 98 -3.98 -7.48 15.87
N ASP A 99 -4.86 -8.24 15.20
CA ASP A 99 -5.29 -9.58 15.62
C ASP A 99 -4.19 -10.65 15.50
N GLY A 100 -2.96 -10.27 15.13
CA GLY A 100 -1.82 -11.18 15.03
C GLY A 100 -1.90 -12.18 13.87
N ARG A 101 -2.99 -12.19 13.07
CA ARG A 101 -3.15 -13.06 11.89
C ARG A 101 -2.04 -12.87 10.86
N LEU A 102 -1.55 -11.64 10.72
CA LEU A 102 -0.45 -11.36 9.80
C LEU A 102 0.88 -11.94 10.28
N CYS A 103 1.20 -11.74 11.56
CA CYS A 103 2.45 -12.24 12.14
C CYS A 103 2.45 -13.77 12.23
N SER A 104 1.35 -14.36 12.69
CA SER A 104 1.19 -15.82 12.79
C SER A 104 1.21 -16.52 11.42
N TRP A 105 0.60 -15.94 10.39
CA TRP A 105 0.68 -16.49 9.03
C TRP A 105 2.11 -16.51 8.48
N GLY A 106 2.93 -15.51 8.84
CA GLY A 106 4.35 -15.48 8.49
C GLY A 106 5.17 -16.61 9.11
N ASP A 107 4.82 -17.03 10.33
CA ASP A 107 5.46 -18.15 11.02
C ASP A 107 4.97 -19.51 10.47
N GLU A 108 3.67 -19.63 10.16
CA GLU A 108 3.06 -20.83 9.57
C GLU A 108 3.57 -21.08 8.13
N TYR A 109 3.71 -20.03 7.31
CA TYR A 109 4.29 -20.12 5.97
C TYR A 109 5.78 -20.50 6.00
N ARG A 110 6.55 -20.01 6.99
CA ARG A 110 7.95 -20.41 7.18
C ARG A 110 8.10 -21.89 7.50
N GLN A 111 7.17 -22.48 8.26
CA GLN A 111 7.15 -23.92 8.55
C GLN A 111 6.82 -24.74 7.29
N HIS A 112 5.89 -24.29 6.46
CA HIS A 112 5.55 -24.99 5.21
C HIS A 112 6.62 -24.91 4.12
N VAL A 113 7.30 -23.77 3.97
CA VAL A 113 8.39 -23.64 2.98
C VAL A 113 9.63 -24.42 3.40
N ALA A 114 9.96 -24.49 4.70
CA ALA A 114 11.05 -25.32 5.19
C ALA A 114 10.81 -26.83 4.95
N ALA A 115 9.56 -27.27 4.91
CA ALA A 115 9.19 -28.67 4.64
C ALA A 115 9.15 -29.05 3.15
N GLY A 116 9.25 -28.08 2.23
CA GLY A 116 9.11 -28.28 0.78
C GLY A 116 10.42 -28.26 -0.02
N THR A 117 11.58 -28.22 0.64
CA THR A 117 12.90 -28.14 -0.02
C THR A 117 13.63 -29.49 -0.14
N ASP A 118 12.88 -30.60 -0.08
CA ASP A 118 13.35 -31.95 -0.41
C ASP A 118 12.33 -32.61 -1.38
N ALA A 119 12.33 -32.16 -2.64
CA ALA A 119 11.72 -32.87 -3.77
C ALA A 119 12.38 -32.44 -5.08
#